data_AF-A0A0D7AMC6-F1
#
_entry.id   AF-A0A0D7AMC6-F1
#
_cell.length_a   1.000
_cell.length_b   1.000
_cell.length_c   1.000
_cell.angle_alpha   90.00
_cell.angle_beta   90.00
_cell.angle_gamma   90.00
#
_symmetry.space_group_name_H-M   'P 1'
#
loop_
_entity.id
_entity.type
_entity.pdbx_description
1 polymer ?
#
loop_
_entity_poly.entity_id
_entity_poly.type
_entity_poly.pdbx_seq_one_letter_code
_entity_poly.pdbx_strand_id
1 'polypeptide(L)'
;MKAANIVTSDSIVLPEINSEYSDSDDEKKPVYDDWTHSPELAKTLAVQSTINPDKIFGAIRPLKMEEIFRSRKSKFRARTSSANWSGVDKLTLEEAREYEKKMGYQ
;
A
#
# COMPACT_ATOMS: atom_id res chain seq x y z
N MET A 1 6.14 -25.21 31.90
CA MET A 1 5.40 -24.21 31.10
C MET A 1 6.41 -23.16 30.64
N LYS A 2 6.70 -23.04 29.34
CA LYS A 2 7.67 -22.06 28.82
C LYS A 2 6.94 -20.72 28.61
N ALA A 3 7.42 -19.67 29.27
CA ALA A 3 6.91 -18.31 29.11
C ALA A 3 7.17 -17.84 27.66
N ALA A 4 6.13 -17.35 26.99
CA ALA A 4 6.27 -16.71 25.70
C ALA A 4 6.99 -15.37 25.91
N ASN A 5 8.15 -15.21 25.27
CA ASN A 5 8.89 -13.96 25.28
C ASN A 5 8.08 -12.90 24.51
N ILE A 6 7.34 -12.07 25.23
CA ILE A 6 6.55 -10.97 24.68
C ILE A 6 7.53 -9.81 24.42
N VAL A 7 8.00 -9.71 23.18
CA VAL A 7 8.74 -8.52 22.72
C VAL A 7 7.73 -7.38 22.59
N THR A 8 7.86 -6.38 23.46
CA THR A 8 7.09 -5.13 23.42
C THR A 8 7.43 -4.37 22.14
N SER A 9 6.44 -3.73 21.51
CA SER A 9 6.61 -2.98 20.24
C SER A 9 7.80 -2.01 20.28
N ASP A 10 8.02 -1.41 21.44
CA ASP A 10 8.99 -0.35 21.66
C ASP A 10 10.43 -0.89 21.76
N SER A 11 10.61 -2.22 21.80
CA SER A 11 11.91 -2.90 21.83
C SER A 11 12.33 -3.49 20.48
N ILE A 12 11.56 -3.24 19.42
CA ILE A 12 11.87 -3.68 18.06
C ILE A 12 12.89 -2.70 17.45
N VAL A 13 14.16 -3.05 17.54
CA VAL A 13 15.20 -2.38 16.75
C VAL A 13 15.07 -2.88 15.31
N LEU A 14 14.47 -2.04 14.46
CA LEU A 14 14.50 -2.28 13.02
C LEU A 14 15.94 -2.15 12.54
N PRO A 15 16.46 -3.07 11.70
CA PRO A 15 17.73 -2.86 11.05
C PRO A 15 17.67 -1.54 10.28
N GLU A 16 18.81 -0.85 10.20
CA GLU A 16 18.90 0.29 9.29
C GLU A 16 18.48 -0.17 7.90
N ILE A 17 17.59 0.61 7.28
CA ILE A 17 17.17 0.35 5.92
C ILE A 17 18.44 0.38 5.09
N ASN A 18 18.70 -0.67 4.31
CA ASN A 18 19.71 -0.57 3.25
C ASN A 18 19.20 0.50 2.28
N SER A 19 19.56 1.76 2.52
CA SER A 19 19.40 2.82 1.55
C SER A 19 20.44 2.56 0.47
N GLU A 20 20.15 1.64 -0.45
CA GLU A 20 20.94 1.53 -1.70
C GLU A 20 20.85 2.83 -2.50
N TYR A 21 19.85 3.66 -2.21
CA TYR A 21 19.82 5.08 -2.53
C TYR A 21 20.87 5.86 -1.72
N SER A 22 22.12 5.42 -1.76
CA SER A 22 23.23 6.34 -1.63
C SER A 22 23.12 7.27 -2.84
N ASP A 23 22.93 8.56 -2.61
CA ASP A 23 23.01 9.61 -3.63
C ASP A 23 24.48 9.75 -4.10
N SER A 24 25.07 8.63 -4.49
CA SER A 24 26.30 8.59 -5.23
C SER A 24 25.94 9.02 -6.64
N ASP A 25 26.43 10.20 -7.02
CA ASP A 25 26.30 10.78 -8.37
C ASP A 25 26.85 9.84 -9.49
N ASP A 26 27.45 8.72 -9.08
CA ASP A 26 28.01 7.66 -9.93
C ASP A 26 27.01 6.52 -10.27
N GLU A 27 25.82 6.48 -9.65
CA GLU A 27 24.76 5.57 -10.09
C GLU A 27 24.06 6.14 -11.33
N LYS A 28 24.27 5.48 -12.47
CA LYS A 28 23.55 5.79 -13.71
C LYS A 28 22.05 5.62 -13.46
N LYS A 29 21.35 6.75 -13.26
CA LYS A 29 19.89 6.78 -13.23
C LYS A 29 19.37 6.00 -14.43
N PRO A 30 18.44 5.05 -14.23
CA PRO A 30 17.88 4.31 -15.35
C PRO A 30 17.31 5.32 -16.35
N VAL A 31 17.59 5.12 -17.63
CA VAL A 31 17.02 5.94 -18.69
C VAL A 31 15.53 5.61 -18.72
N TYR A 32 14.71 6.56 -18.27
CA TYR A 32 13.27 6.41 -18.33
C TYR A 32 12.73 6.94 -19.66
N ASP A 33 11.67 6.32 -20.15
CA ASP A 33 10.98 6.72 -21.36
C ASP A 33 10.33 8.13 -21.22
N ASP A 34 9.98 8.75 -22.34
CA ASP A 34 9.38 10.09 -22.35
C ASP A 34 8.05 10.18 -21.58
N TRP A 35 7.29 9.08 -21.47
CA TRP A 35 6.02 9.05 -20.74
C TRP A 35 6.19 9.24 -19.22
N THR A 36 7.39 9.02 -18.69
CA THR A 36 7.68 9.21 -17.26
C THR A 36 8.07 10.66 -16.92
N HIS A 37 8.21 11.52 -17.93
CA HIS A 37 8.70 12.89 -17.76
C HIS A 37 7.65 13.93 -18.20
N SER A 38 7.74 15.12 -17.61
CA SER A 38 6.97 16.28 -18.08
C SER A 38 7.52 16.72 -19.46
N PRO A 39 6.67 17.05 -20.45
CA PRO A 39 5.24 17.38 -20.36
C PRO A 39 4.28 16.19 -20.56
N GLU A 40 4.77 15.04 -21.02
CA GLU A 40 3.89 13.94 -21.44
C GLU A 40 3.20 13.27 -20.25
N LEU A 41 3.94 13.07 -19.14
CA LEU A 41 3.38 12.60 -17.88
C LEU A 41 2.23 13.49 -17.37
N ALA A 42 2.35 14.82 -17.51
CA ALA A 42 1.33 15.73 -17.03
C ALA A 42 0.03 15.60 -17.85
N LYS A 43 0.15 15.43 -19.17
CA LYS A 43 -1.01 15.21 -20.04
C LYS A 43 -1.70 13.88 -19.73
N THR A 44 -0.93 12.80 -19.56
CA THR A 44 -1.49 11.47 -19.26
C THR A 44 -2.19 11.46 -17.90
N LEU A 45 -1.60 12.08 -16.87
CA LEU A 45 -2.24 12.24 -15.56
C LEU A 45 -3.52 13.07 -15.61
N ALA A 46 -3.56 14.13 -16.42
CA ALA A 46 -4.77 14.93 -16.60
C ALA A 46 -5.91 14.08 -17.18
N VAL A 47 -5.62 13.25 -18.18
CA VAL A 47 -6.60 12.31 -18.77
C VAL A 47 -7.02 11.23 -17.75
N GLN A 48 -6.09 10.70 -16.97
CA GLN A 48 -6.37 9.63 -16.00
C GLN A 48 -7.15 10.10 -14.77
N SER A 49 -7.15 11.40 -14.47
CA SER A 49 -7.71 11.97 -13.23
C SER A 49 -9.19 11.70 -13.00
N THR A 50 -9.97 11.47 -14.06
CA THR A 50 -11.42 11.24 -14.01
C THR A 50 -11.82 9.79 -14.24
N ILE A 51 -10.84 8.88 -14.39
CA ILE A 51 -11.10 7.47 -14.66
C ILE A 51 -11.31 6.75 -13.33
N ASN A 52 -12.43 6.02 -13.19
CA ASN A 52 -12.68 5.24 -11.97
C ASN A 52 -11.71 4.05 -11.86
N PRO A 53 -10.81 4.01 -10.85
CA PRO A 53 -9.89 2.89 -10.67
C PRO A 53 -10.60 1.58 -10.32
N ASP A 54 -11.75 1.62 -9.64
CA ASP A 54 -12.50 0.43 -9.25
C ASP A 54 -13.09 -0.31 -10.47
N LYS A 55 -13.35 0.39 -11.58
CA LYS A 55 -13.77 -0.25 -12.84
C LYS A 55 -12.64 -1.00 -13.53
N ILE A 56 -11.38 -0.61 -13.28
CA ILE A 56 -10.20 -1.21 -13.92
C ILE A 56 -9.64 -2.34 -13.05
N PHE A 57 -9.44 -2.06 -11.76
CA PHE A 57 -8.75 -2.98 -10.84
C PHE A 57 -9.71 -3.79 -9.98
N GLY A 58 -10.98 -3.36 -9.86
CA GLY A 58 -11.94 -3.95 -8.95
C GLY A 58 -11.68 -3.62 -7.49
N ALA A 59 -12.56 -4.09 -6.62
CA ALA A 59 -12.42 -3.91 -5.18
C ALA A 59 -11.18 -4.63 -4.64
N ILE A 60 -10.42 -3.95 -3.79
CA ILE A 60 -9.24 -4.51 -3.12
C ILE A 60 -9.69 -5.66 -2.22
N ARG A 61 -9.26 -6.89 -2.55
CA ARG A 61 -9.61 -8.07 -1.77
C ARG A 61 -8.82 -8.11 -0.46
N PRO A 62 -9.39 -8.71 0.60
CA PRO A 62 -8.66 -8.92 1.84
C PRO A 62 -7.36 -9.68 1.60
N LEU A 63 -6.26 -9.17 2.16
CA LEU A 63 -4.95 -9.78 2.04
C LEU A 63 -4.89 -11.06 2.87
N LYS A 64 -4.67 -12.20 2.21
CA LYS A 64 -4.45 -13.48 2.89
C LYS A 64 -2.96 -13.79 2.90
N MET A 65 -2.36 -13.65 4.06
CA MET A 65 -0.91 -13.80 4.23
C MET A 65 -0.45 -15.24 3.95
N GLU A 66 -1.32 -16.22 4.16
CA GLU A 66 -1.07 -17.64 3.89
C GLU A 66 -0.94 -17.94 2.38
N GLU A 67 -1.59 -17.17 1.53
CA GLU A 67 -1.53 -17.34 0.07
C GLU A 67 -0.26 -16.72 -0.53
N ILE A 68 0.26 -15.65 0.09
CA ILE A 68 1.42 -14.89 -0.39
C ILE A 68 2.72 -15.53 0.08
N PHE A 69 2.80 -15.87 1.36
CA PHE A 69 4.01 -16.44 1.95
C PHE A 69 3.83 -17.95 2.12
N ARG A 70 4.61 -18.73 1.37
CA ARG A 70 4.75 -20.19 1.56
C ARG A 70 5.40 -20.56 2.91
N SER A 71 5.59 -19.61 3.82
CA SER A 71 6.38 -19.76 5.05
C SER A 71 5.51 -20.15 6.26
N ARG A 72 6.16 -20.70 7.30
CA ARG A 72 5.50 -21.22 8.50
C ARG A 72 4.73 -20.10 9.24
N LYS A 73 3.46 -20.39 9.58
CA LYS A 73 2.48 -19.56 10.31
C LYS A 73 2.97 -18.89 11.61
N SER A 74 4.15 -19.27 12.10
CA SER A 74 4.75 -18.81 13.36
C SER A 74 5.17 -17.34 13.38
N LYS A 75 5.37 -16.69 12.22
CA LYS A 75 5.75 -15.27 12.14
C LYS A 75 4.56 -14.32 12.00
N PHE A 76 3.35 -14.85 11.75
CA PHE A 76 2.14 -14.04 11.76
C PHE A 76 1.72 -13.78 13.20
N ARG A 77 1.93 -12.55 13.66
CA ARG A 77 1.45 -12.14 14.98
C ARG A 77 -0.07 -12.04 14.95
N ALA A 78 -0.69 -12.35 16.08
CA ALA A 78 -2.12 -12.13 16.26
C ALA A 78 -2.45 -10.65 15.99
N ARG A 79 -3.56 -10.42 15.28
CA ARG A 79 -4.03 -9.09 14.87
C ARG A 79 -4.19 -8.21 16.10
N THR A 80 -3.53 -7.06 16.11
CA THR A 80 -3.70 -6.00 17.13
C THR A 80 -4.82 -5.04 16.70
N SER A 81 -5.20 -4.10 17.57
CA SER A 81 -6.31 -3.16 17.35
C SER A 81 -6.23 -2.37 16.05
N SER A 82 -5.03 -2.07 15.53
CA SER A 82 -4.83 -1.38 14.25
C SER A 82 -5.29 -2.17 13.02
N ALA A 83 -5.47 -3.48 13.15
CA ALA A 83 -5.97 -4.36 12.09
C ALA A 83 -7.46 -4.68 12.24
N ASN A 84 -8.17 -4.03 13.18
CA ASN A 84 -9.60 -4.26 13.42
C ASN A 84 -10.49 -3.13 12.88
N TRP A 85 -10.70 -3.13 11.57
CA TRP A 85 -11.65 -2.24 10.89
C TRP A 85 -13.06 -2.86 10.78
N SER A 86 -13.40 -3.82 11.65
CA SER A 86 -14.68 -4.53 11.55
C SER A 86 -15.86 -3.80 12.21
N GLY A 87 -15.64 -2.63 12.79
CA GLY A 87 -16.63 -1.82 13.54
C GLY A 87 -17.31 -0.73 12.72
N VAL A 88 -17.63 0.38 13.38
CA VAL A 88 -18.28 1.58 12.79
C VAL A 88 -17.42 2.31 11.76
N ASP A 89 -16.11 2.10 11.76
CA ASP A 89 -15.16 2.73 10.82
C ASP A 89 -15.12 2.03 9.44
N LYS A 90 -16.14 1.25 9.09
CA LYS A 90 -16.25 0.65 7.77
C LYS A 90 -16.75 1.68 6.77
N LEU A 91 -16.09 1.75 5.62
CA LEU A 91 -16.56 2.53 4.49
C LEU A 91 -17.98 2.07 4.07
N THR A 92 -18.90 3.02 4.07
CA THR A 92 -20.30 2.80 3.67
C THR A 92 -20.47 2.97 2.16
N LEU A 93 -21.56 2.43 1.61
CA LEU A 93 -21.91 2.59 0.20
C LEU A 93 -22.26 4.06 -0.15
N GLU A 94 -22.71 4.82 0.83
CA GLU A 94 -23.02 6.25 0.67
C GLU A 94 -21.73 7.05 0.52
N GLU A 95 -20.77 6.87 1.43
CA GLU A 95 -19.45 7.51 1.37
C GLU A 95 -18.69 7.16 0.09
N ALA A 96 -18.76 5.90 -0.35
CA ALA A 96 -18.15 5.48 -1.62
C ALA A 96 -18.76 6.23 -2.81
N ARG A 97 -20.10 6.32 -2.88
CA ARG A 97 -20.79 7.03 -3.97
C ARG A 97 -20.54 8.54 -3.94
N GLU A 98 -20.47 9.14 -2.76
CA GLU A 98 -20.13 10.56 -2.61
C GLU A 98 -18.69 10.83 -3.06
N TYR A 99 -17.77 9.93 -2.72
CA TYR A 99 -16.38 9.99 -3.17
C TYR A 99 -16.28 9.90 -4.70
N GLU A 100 -16.97 8.95 -5.34
CA GLU A 100 -17.01 8.83 -6.80
C GLU A 100 -17.50 10.11 -7.48
N LYS A 101 -18.58 10.71 -6.94
CA LYS A 101 -19.11 12.00 -7.43
C LYS A 101 -18.11 13.13 -7.27
N LYS A 102 -17.46 13.22 -6.11
CA LYS A 102 -16.46 14.26 -5.81
C LYS A 102 -15.25 14.18 -6.73
N MET A 103 -14.83 12.96 -7.06
CA MET A 103 -13.69 12.73 -7.96
C MET A 103 -14.06 12.84 -9.44
N GLY A 104 -15.34 13.00 -9.79
CA GLY A 104 -15.79 13.09 -11.17
C GLY A 104 -15.56 11.79 -11.95
N TYR A 105 -15.52 10.66 -11.24
CA TYR A 105 -15.30 9.35 -11.84
C TYR A 105 -16.45 8.99 -12.79
N GLN A 106 -16.11 8.66 -14.04
CA GLN A 106 -17.07 8.26 -15.07
C GLN A 106 -17.25 6.76 -15.20
#